data_AF-A0A5D0WQX9-F1
#
_entry.id   AF-A0A5D0WQX9-F1
#
_cell.length_a   1.000
_cell.length_b   1.000
_cell.length_c   1.000
_cell.angle_alpha   90.00
_cell.angle_beta   90.00
_cell.angle_gamma   90.00
#
_symmetry.space_group_name_H-M   'P 1'
#
loop_
_entity.id
_entity.type
_entity.pdbx_description
1 polymer ?
#
loop_
_entity_poly.entity_id
_entity_poly.type
_entity_poly.pdbx_seq_one_letter_code
_entity_poly.pdbx_strand_id
1 'polypeptide(L)'
;MTYKVHLDGVDQTDLVFGRGPAKRKEFYYFTETTLHRLRDGDWKFLFKSQDKWFNGVQEQLVTPYIINLKLDPFERFLEARGYDEWQENHSLPLGAAGQQVAKFMTTLQEFPPRQKSFDLDVTEMMSSAYSAQTN
;
A
#
# COMPACT_ATOMS: atom_id res chain seq x y z
N MET A 1 18.60 -17.84 21.41
CA MET A 1 17.46 -17.77 20.46
C MET A 1 17.93 -17.04 19.23
N THR A 2 17.77 -17.64 18.05
CA THR A 2 18.09 -16.99 16.77
C THR A 2 16.78 -16.48 16.20
N TYR A 3 16.59 -15.16 16.10
CA TYR A 3 15.38 -14.57 15.53
C TYR A 3 15.55 -14.38 14.01
N LYS A 4 14.54 -14.80 13.24
CA LYS A 4 14.44 -14.48 11.81
C LYS A 4 13.65 -13.16 11.67
N VAL A 5 14.32 -12.08 11.27
CA VAL A 5 13.75 -10.72 11.14
C VAL A 5 14.14 -10.17 9.78
N HIS A 6 13.21 -9.48 9.12
CA HIS A 6 13.46 -8.70 7.91
C HIS A 6 13.62 -7.22 8.29
N LEU A 7 14.60 -6.54 7.69
CA LEU A 7 14.80 -5.10 7.86
C LEU A 7 14.30 -4.38 6.61
N ASP A 8 13.17 -3.69 6.70
CA ASP A 8 12.67 -2.82 5.63
C ASP A 8 13.35 -1.42 5.61
N GLY A 9 14.17 -1.16 6.64
CA GLY A 9 14.98 0.05 6.79
C GLY A 9 16.10 0.13 5.76
N VAL A 10 16.32 1.32 5.20
CA VAL A 10 17.50 1.62 4.37
C VAL A 10 18.37 2.62 5.10
N ASP A 11 19.68 2.42 5.09
CA ASP A 11 20.65 3.38 5.63
C ASP A 11 20.48 4.77 4.99
N GLN A 12 20.35 5.81 5.82
CA GLN A 12 20.22 7.21 5.40
C GLN A 12 21.38 8.08 5.88
N THR A 13 22.49 7.49 6.31
CA THR A 13 23.64 8.22 6.86
C THR A 13 24.13 9.33 5.91
N ASP A 14 24.24 9.02 4.61
CA ASP A 14 24.68 10.00 3.60
C ASP A 14 23.70 11.18 3.46
N LEU A 15 22.38 10.92 3.54
CA LEU A 15 21.37 11.97 3.50
C LEU A 15 21.47 12.88 4.73
N VAL A 16 21.57 12.29 5.93
CA VAL A 16 21.63 13.04 7.19
C VAL A 16 22.88 13.93 7.26
N PHE A 17 24.01 13.46 6.74
CA PHE A 17 25.25 14.24 6.69
C PHE A 17 25.37 15.15 5.45
N GLY A 18 24.35 15.22 4.59
CA GLY A 18 24.37 16.05 3.38
C GLY A 18 25.37 15.59 2.31
N ARG A 19 25.79 14.33 2.35
CA ARG A 19 26.77 13.71 1.43
C ARG A 19 26.12 13.04 0.22
N GLY A 20 24.81 12.89 0.22
CA GLY A 20 24.08 12.28 -0.89
C GLY A 20 22.56 12.37 -0.75
N PRO A 21 21.82 11.95 -1.78
CA PRO A 21 20.36 11.87 -1.73
C PRO A 21 19.89 10.71 -0.85
N ALA A 22 18.57 10.68 -0.59
CA ALA A 22 17.95 9.56 0.12
C ALA A 22 18.13 8.25 -0.67
N LYS A 23 18.57 7.18 0.02
CA LYS A 23 18.72 5.85 -0.60
C LYS A 23 17.38 5.10 -0.72
N ARG A 24 16.34 5.53 0.01
CA ARG A 24 15.02 4.89 -0.02
C ARG A 24 14.24 5.43 -1.21
N LYS A 25 13.76 4.53 -2.07
CA LYS A 25 12.91 4.86 -3.21
C LYS A 25 11.46 4.45 -2.98
N GLU A 26 11.26 3.38 -2.22
CA GLU A 26 9.97 2.72 -2.10
C GLU A 26 9.35 2.89 -0.70
N PHE A 27 8.04 3.11 -0.68
CA PHE A 27 7.24 3.19 0.54
C PHE A 27 5.95 2.41 0.35
N TYR A 28 5.66 1.51 1.29
CA TYR A 28 4.41 0.76 1.33
C TYR A 28 3.54 1.34 2.43
N TYR A 29 2.33 1.78 2.07
CA TYR A 29 1.39 2.38 3.02
C TYR A 29 0.34 1.36 3.39
N PHE A 30 0.41 0.91 4.63
CA PHE A 30 -0.52 -0.05 5.21
C PHE A 30 -1.53 0.64 6.13
N THR A 31 -2.73 0.11 6.16
CA THR A 31 -3.69 0.29 7.26
C THR A 31 -3.87 -1.09 7.88
N GLU A 32 -3.33 -1.28 9.08
CA GLU A 32 -3.19 -2.60 9.70
C GLU A 32 -2.50 -3.60 8.74
N THR A 33 -3.19 -4.66 8.31
CA THR A 33 -2.67 -5.67 7.39
C THR A 33 -2.97 -5.39 5.92
N THR A 34 -3.67 -4.30 5.60
CA THR A 34 -4.10 -4.00 4.24
C THR A 34 -3.13 -3.04 3.56
N LEU A 35 -2.57 -3.43 2.41
CA LEU A 35 -1.76 -2.53 1.58
C LEU A 35 -2.69 -1.57 0.82
N HIS A 36 -2.64 -0.29 1.17
CA HIS A 36 -3.43 0.74 0.49
C HIS A 36 -2.69 1.34 -0.69
N ARG A 37 -1.39 1.63 -0.53
CA ARG A 37 -0.60 2.36 -1.53
C ARG A 37 0.82 1.86 -1.63
N LEU A 38 1.40 2.04 -2.80
CA LEU A 38 2.84 1.98 -3.04
C LEU A 38 3.31 3.35 -3.52
N ARG A 39 4.44 3.83 -3.01
CA ARG A 39 5.22 4.88 -3.67
C ARG A 39 6.52 4.26 -4.17
N ASP A 40 6.88 4.54 -5.41
CA ASP A 40 8.16 4.23 -6.02
C ASP A 40 8.72 5.49 -6.70
N GLY A 41 9.69 6.12 -6.03
CA GLY A 41 10.24 7.41 -6.44
C GLY A 41 9.19 8.51 -6.41
N ASP A 42 8.93 9.10 -7.58
CA ASP A 42 7.95 10.17 -7.76
C ASP A 42 6.52 9.63 -7.94
N TRP A 43 6.37 8.35 -8.29
CA TRP A 43 5.07 7.74 -8.57
C TRP A 43 4.46 7.13 -7.32
N LYS A 44 3.17 7.33 -7.14
CA LYS A 44 2.37 6.76 -6.07
C LYS A 44 1.13 6.10 -6.67
N PHE A 45 0.81 4.90 -6.21
CA PHE A 45 -0.29 4.09 -6.66
C PHE A 45 -1.24 3.85 -5.49
N LEU A 46 -2.51 4.23 -5.62
CA LEU A 46 -3.56 3.96 -4.63
C LEU A 46 -4.39 2.77 -5.08
N PHE A 47 -4.27 1.63 -4.39
CA PHE A 47 -5.06 0.43 -4.68
C PHE A 47 -6.38 0.41 -3.91
N LYS A 48 -6.37 0.92 -2.67
CA LYS A 48 -7.56 1.02 -1.82
C LYS A 48 -7.74 2.44 -1.31
N SER A 49 -8.85 3.08 -1.69
CA SER A 49 -9.23 4.38 -1.14
C SER A 49 -9.83 4.21 0.24
N GLN A 50 -9.78 5.28 1.04
CA GLN A 50 -10.47 5.39 2.31
C GLN A 50 -10.91 6.85 2.45
N ASP A 51 -12.21 7.07 2.63
CA ASP A 51 -12.85 8.40 2.64
C ASP A 51 -12.51 9.20 3.90
N LYS A 52 -12.41 8.54 5.06
CA LYS A 52 -12.13 9.18 6.35
C LYS A 52 -11.52 8.20 7.36
N TRP A 53 -10.94 8.76 8.43
CA TRP A 53 -10.32 7.98 9.50
C TRP A 53 -11.32 7.09 10.24
N PHE A 54 -12.37 7.68 10.83
CA PHE A 54 -13.29 6.97 11.73
C PHE A 54 -14.59 6.64 11.01
N ASN A 55 -15.00 5.37 11.08
CA ASN A 55 -16.17 4.84 10.36
C ASN A 55 -16.11 5.07 8.84
N GLY A 56 -14.90 5.03 8.28
CA GLY A 56 -14.68 5.19 6.85
C GLY A 56 -14.99 3.93 6.06
N VAL A 57 -15.29 4.12 4.78
CA VAL A 57 -15.46 3.06 3.80
C VAL A 57 -14.13 2.88 3.07
N GLN A 58 -13.67 1.64 3.00
CA GLN A 58 -12.54 1.27 2.15
C GLN A 58 -13.04 0.70 0.85
N GLU A 59 -12.60 1.24 -0.28
CA GLU A 59 -12.99 0.77 -1.61
C GLU A 59 -11.78 0.21 -2.33
N GLN A 60 -11.91 -1.01 -2.85
CA GLN A 60 -10.90 -1.62 -3.71
C GLN A 60 -11.05 -1.09 -5.14
N LEU A 61 -10.02 -0.42 -5.64
CA LEU A 61 -10.02 0.10 -7.00
C LEU A 61 -9.62 -0.99 -8.00
N VAL A 62 -10.28 -1.00 -9.16
CA VAL A 62 -9.97 -1.92 -10.27
C VAL A 62 -8.65 -1.50 -10.94
N THR A 63 -8.55 -0.21 -11.26
CA THR A 63 -7.31 0.44 -11.67
C THR A 63 -6.89 1.36 -10.54
N PRO A 64 -5.68 1.22 -9.99
CA PRO A 64 -5.24 2.11 -8.93
C PRO A 64 -5.10 3.55 -9.46
N TYR A 65 -5.34 4.53 -8.61
CA TYR A 65 -4.98 5.90 -8.97
C TYR A 65 -3.48 6.01 -9.12
N ILE A 66 -3.03 6.63 -10.21
CA ILE A 66 -1.63 6.91 -10.50
C ILE A 66 -1.40 8.38 -10.18
N ILE A 67 -0.46 8.65 -9.29
CA ILE A 67 -0.17 9.99 -8.79
C ILE A 67 1.30 10.26 -8.98
N ASN A 68 1.66 11.45 -9.46
CA ASN A 68 3.04 11.91 -9.49
C ASN A 68 3.25 12.96 -8.40
N LEU A 69 3.88 12.58 -7.29
CA LEU A 69 4.07 13.43 -6.12
C LEU A 69 5.02 14.60 -6.35
N LYS A 70 5.88 14.52 -7.37
CA LYS A 70 6.77 15.63 -7.75
C LYS A 70 6.01 16.73 -8.47
N LEU A 71 5.00 16.37 -9.25
CA LEU A 71 4.11 17.30 -9.95
C LEU A 71 2.97 17.80 -9.05
N ASP A 72 2.41 16.90 -8.24
CA ASP A 72 1.27 17.17 -7.37
C ASP A 72 1.48 16.59 -5.96
N PRO A 73 2.23 17.31 -5.10
CA PRO A 73 2.55 16.84 -3.75
C PRO A 73 1.33 16.77 -2.81
N PHE A 74 0.21 17.39 -3.20
CA PHE A 74 -1.03 17.41 -2.41
C PHE A 74 -2.10 16.47 -2.96
N GLU A 75 -1.81 15.73 -4.03
CA GLU A 75 -2.70 14.71 -4.61
C GLU A 75 -4.07 15.27 -5.05
N ARG A 76 -4.11 16.56 -5.43
CA ARG A 76 -5.33 17.28 -5.81
C ARG A 76 -5.75 17.03 -7.26
N PHE A 77 -4.84 16.57 -8.11
CA PHE A 77 -5.12 16.35 -9.52
C PHE A 77 -6.15 15.25 -9.74
N LEU A 78 -6.36 14.36 -8.77
CA LEU A 78 -7.44 13.36 -8.75
C LEU A 78 -8.84 13.97 -8.91
N GLU A 79 -9.04 15.20 -8.44
CA GLU A 79 -10.32 15.92 -8.49
C GLU A 79 -10.41 16.88 -9.69
N ALA A 80 -9.33 16.99 -10.46
CA ALA A 80 -9.23 17.93 -11.57
C ALA A 80 -9.73 17.31 -12.89
N ARG A 81 -10.20 18.18 -13.79
CA ARG A 81 -10.58 17.77 -15.14
C ARG A 81 -9.37 17.23 -15.90
N GLY A 82 -9.56 16.10 -16.59
CA GLY A 82 -8.55 15.47 -17.44
C GLY A 82 -7.64 14.49 -16.71
N TYR A 83 -7.91 14.22 -15.42
CA TYR A 83 -7.17 13.20 -14.66
C TYR A 83 -7.22 11.82 -15.33
N ASP A 84 -8.41 11.37 -15.74
CA ASP A 84 -8.57 10.02 -16.30
C ASP A 84 -7.75 9.83 -17.58
N GLU A 85 -7.84 10.77 -18.53
CA GLU A 85 -7.03 10.75 -19.76
C GLU A 85 -5.53 10.85 -19.44
N TRP A 86 -5.15 11.68 -18.46
CA TRP A 86 -3.76 11.77 -18.04
C TRP A 86 -3.28 10.44 -17.44
N GLN A 87 -4.06 9.79 -16.59
CA GLN A 87 -3.73 8.51 -15.98
C GLN A 87 -3.57 7.42 -17.04
N GLU A 88 -4.48 7.34 -18.01
CA GLU A 88 -4.42 6.37 -19.11
C GLU A 88 -3.12 6.53 -19.90
N ASN A 89 -2.77 7.76 -20.28
CA ASN A 89 -1.55 8.09 -21.01
C ASN A 89 -0.27 7.86 -20.19
N HIS A 90 -0.37 7.82 -18.86
CA HIS A 90 0.75 7.59 -17.93
C HIS A 90 0.62 6.26 -17.18
N SER A 91 -0.03 5.25 -17.78
CA SER A 91 -0.25 3.94 -17.16
C SER A 91 0.99 3.03 -17.15
N LEU A 92 2.02 3.34 -17.94
CA LEU A 92 3.26 2.53 -18.05
C LEU A 92 3.92 2.19 -16.69
N PRO A 93 4.05 3.12 -15.72
CA PRO A 93 4.65 2.84 -14.41
C PRO A 93 3.90 1.79 -13.59
N LEU A 94 2.63 1.50 -13.91
CA LEU A 94 1.82 0.51 -13.19
C LEU A 94 2.43 -0.90 -13.26
N GLY A 95 3.08 -1.26 -14.37
CA GLY A 95 3.76 -2.54 -14.51
C GLY A 95 4.93 -2.70 -13.53
N ALA A 96 5.72 -1.65 -13.36
CA ALA A 96 6.83 -1.64 -12.40
C ALA A 96 6.32 -1.69 -10.95
N ALA A 97 5.24 -0.96 -10.66
CA ALA A 97 4.57 -0.99 -9.36
C ALA A 97 4.11 -2.41 -8.99
N GLY A 98 3.50 -3.13 -9.94
CA GLY A 98 3.08 -4.53 -9.74
C GLY A 98 4.25 -5.46 -9.38
N GLN A 99 5.39 -5.33 -10.07
CA GLN A 99 6.59 -6.10 -9.75
C GLN A 99 7.13 -5.77 -8.35
N GLN A 100 7.10 -4.49 -7.97
CA GLN A 100 7.57 -4.05 -6.66
C GLN A 100 6.67 -4.53 -5.51
N VAL A 101 5.35 -4.60 -5.73
CA VAL A 101 4.41 -5.24 -4.79
C VAL A 101 4.67 -6.74 -4.72
N ALA A 102 4.79 -7.43 -5.85
CA ALA A 102 5.06 -8.87 -5.88
C ALA A 102 6.34 -9.24 -5.11
N LYS A 103 7.42 -8.47 -5.32
CA LYS A 103 8.68 -8.63 -4.58
C LYS A 103 8.49 -8.49 -3.07
N PHE A 104 7.71 -7.51 -2.62
CA PHE A 104 7.40 -7.34 -1.20
C PHE A 104 6.55 -8.49 -0.65
N MET A 105 5.61 -9.01 -1.43
CA MET A 105 4.81 -10.16 -1.00
C MET A 105 5.67 -11.42 -0.79
N THR A 106 6.74 -11.60 -1.59
CA THR A 106 7.72 -12.68 -1.34
C THR A 106 8.40 -12.52 0.02
N THR A 107 8.75 -11.30 0.44
CA THR A 107 9.37 -11.10 1.76
C THR A 107 8.40 -11.44 2.90
N LEU A 108 7.11 -11.15 2.75
CA LEU A 108 6.09 -11.55 3.74
C LEU A 108 5.91 -13.08 3.83
N GLN A 109 6.14 -13.82 2.74
CA GLN A 109 6.15 -15.29 2.78
C GLN A 109 7.38 -15.81 3.52
N GLU A 110 8.55 -15.21 3.28
CA GLU A 110 9.80 -15.59 3.95
C GLU A 110 9.83 -15.17 5.42
N PHE A 111 9.17 -14.06 5.76
CA PHE A 111 9.13 -13.41 7.06
C PHE A 111 7.67 -13.08 7.44
N PRO A 112 6.87 -14.08 7.83
CA PRO A 112 5.45 -13.90 8.08
C PRO A 112 5.16 -12.93 9.24
N PRO A 113 4.06 -12.14 9.15
CA PRO A 113 3.60 -11.31 10.26
C PRO A 113 3.38 -12.13 11.53
N ARG A 114 3.84 -11.59 12.66
CA ARG A 114 3.78 -12.30 13.95
C ARG A 114 2.47 -12.07 14.71
N GLN A 115 1.75 -11.02 14.36
CA GLN A 115 0.51 -10.61 15.00
C GLN A 115 -0.61 -10.60 13.96
N LYS A 116 -1.72 -11.26 14.29
CA LYS A 116 -2.95 -11.20 13.50
C LYS A 116 -3.58 -9.82 13.67
N SER A 117 -4.10 -9.24 12.58
CA SER A 117 -4.93 -8.04 12.67
C SER A 117 -6.22 -8.33 13.44
N PHE A 118 -6.74 -7.31 14.10
CA PHE A 118 -8.14 -7.30 14.49
C PHE A 118 -8.98 -6.97 13.27
N ASP A 119 -9.96 -7.83 12.96
CA ASP A 119 -10.97 -7.59 11.93
C ASP A 119 -12.31 -8.05 12.50
N LEU A 120 -13.33 -7.20 12.38
CA LEU A 120 -14.66 -7.43 12.95
C LEU A 120 -15.67 -7.54 11.82
N ASP A 121 -15.73 -8.72 11.19
CA ASP A 121 -16.77 -9.07 10.25
C ASP A 121 -17.93 -9.77 10.98
N VAL A 122 -18.97 -9.01 11.30
CA VAL A 122 -20.17 -9.52 11.98
C VAL A 122 -20.89 -10.57 11.12
N THR A 123 -20.85 -10.44 9.79
CA THR A 123 -21.47 -11.40 8.87
C THR A 123 -20.73 -12.73 8.88
N GLU A 124 -19.39 -12.71 8.85
CA GLU A 124 -18.55 -13.91 8.99
C GLU A 124 -18.79 -14.59 10.35
N MET A 125 -18.87 -13.81 11.44
CA MET A 125 -19.17 -14.33 12.78
C MET A 125 -20.53 -15.00 12.86
N MET A 126 -21.58 -14.39 12.30
CA MET A 126 -22.92 -14.97 12.27
C MET A 126 -22.97 -16.24 11.41
N SER A 127 -22.33 -16.22 10.23
CA SER A 127 -22.23 -17.40 9.35
C SER A 127 -21.56 -18.57 10.06
N SER A 128 -20.46 -18.31 10.76
CA SER A 128 -19.75 -19.31 11.57
C SER A 128 -20.65 -19.88 12.67
N ALA A 129 -21.41 -19.04 13.37
CA ALA A 129 -22.33 -19.48 14.41
C ALA A 129 -23.46 -20.40 13.89
N TYR A 130 -24.03 -20.10 12.73
CA TYR A 130 -25.03 -20.97 12.10
C TYR A 130 -24.44 -22.29 11.61
N SER A 131 -23.25 -22.27 11.01
CA SER A 131 -22.57 -23.48 10.51
C SER A 131 -22.16 -24.46 11.63
N ALA A 132 -21.91 -23.95 12.84
CA ALA A 132 -21.61 -24.74 14.02
C ALA A 132 -22.84 -25.41 14.64
N GLN A 133 -24.06 -24.96 14.32
CA GLN A 133 -25.31 -25.60 14.75
C GLN A 133 -25.77 -26.74 13.85
N THR A 134 -25.24 -26.84 12.62
CA THR A 134 -25.60 -27.88 11.65
C THR A 134 -24.65 -29.08 11.62
N ASN A 135 -23.75 -29.20 12.60
CA ASN A 135 -22.95 -30.39 12.89
C ASN A 135 -23.25 -30.91 14.30
#